data_AF-A0A2H3DHS3-F1
#
_entry.id   AF-A0A2H3DHS3-F1
#
_cell.length_a   1.000
_cell.length_b   1.000
_cell.length_c   1.000
_cell.angle_alpha   90.00
_cell.angle_beta   90.00
_cell.angle_gamma   90.00
#
_symmetry.space_group_name_H-M   'P 1'
#
loop_
_entity.id
_entity.type
_entity.pdbx_description
1 polymer ?
#
loop_
_entity_poly.entity_id
_entity_poly.type
_entity_poly.pdbx_seq_one_letter_code
_entity_poly.pdbx_strand_id
1 'polypeptide(L)'
;MRPFSSCVLIAKLAEATGVPYLENLAKVAVVVIELLDKVKTNKHRVKELAESIANTVTVINSHVTGRKGEQRTEYFADICNEMERCLSSIAEHLNNETRKQRGLRGLLEANDLREAIESYRRQIEDLKMDFLIHITSDCLLMQNDLVAERVFLYFAHLQGLHWTHRSHYSSKYGIQK
;
A
#
# COMPACT_ATOMS: atom_id res chain seq x y z
N MET A 1 18.15 -21.74 -1.62
CA MET A 1 17.99 -20.46 -0.90
C MET A 1 16.60 -20.50 -0.26
N ARG A 2 16.43 -20.03 0.97
CA ARG A 2 15.08 -19.95 1.57
C ARG A 2 14.39 -18.70 1.01
N PRO A 3 13.11 -18.77 0.58
CA PRO A 3 12.38 -17.61 0.12
C PRO A 3 12.39 -16.49 1.17
N PHE A 4 12.33 -15.24 0.73
CA PHE A 4 12.12 -14.14 1.66
C PHE A 4 10.84 -14.38 2.48
N SER A 5 10.92 -14.19 3.80
CA SER A 5 9.78 -14.34 4.71
C SER A 5 8.62 -13.41 4.35
N SER A 6 8.94 -12.27 3.71
CA SER A 6 7.98 -11.33 3.14
C SER A 6 7.08 -11.95 2.07
N CYS A 7 7.58 -12.88 1.26
CA CYS A 7 6.77 -13.54 0.22
C CYS A 7 5.62 -14.35 0.84
N VAL A 8 5.92 -15.16 1.85
CA VAL A 8 4.92 -15.98 2.55
C VAL A 8 3.87 -15.11 3.26
N LEU A 9 4.30 -14.00 3.85
CA LEU A 9 3.39 -13.04 4.49
C LEU A 9 2.37 -12.50 3.48
N ILE A 10 2.84 -12.01 2.34
CA ILE A 10 1.97 -11.37 1.34
C ILE A 10 1.10 -12.38 0.60
N ALA A 11 1.57 -13.60 0.36
CA ALA A 11 0.75 -14.67 -0.21
C ALA A 11 -0.48 -14.97 0.68
N LYS A 12 -0.27 -15.09 1.99
CA LYS A 12 -1.37 -15.28 2.96
C LYS A 12 -2.33 -14.09 2.99
N LEU A 13 -1.81 -12.87 2.84
CA LEU A 13 -2.63 -11.67 2.77
C LEU A 13 -3.52 -11.68 1.52
N ALA A 14 -2.97 -12.05 0.36
CA ALA A 14 -3.72 -12.16 -0.89
C ALA A 14 -4.90 -13.14 -0.76
N GLU A 15 -4.69 -14.28 -0.10
CA GLU A 15 -5.75 -15.27 0.13
C GLU A 15 -6.82 -14.78 1.12
N ALA A 16 -6.46 -13.95 2.10
CA ALA A 16 -7.34 -13.57 3.20
C ALA A 16 -8.13 -12.27 2.96
N THR A 17 -7.67 -11.40 2.06
CA THR A 17 -8.18 -10.02 1.99
C THR A 17 -9.64 -9.93 1.50
N GLY A 18 -10.05 -10.78 0.55
CA GLY A 18 -11.40 -10.74 -0.05
C GLY A 18 -11.72 -9.46 -0.83
N VAL A 19 -10.74 -8.57 -1.00
CA VAL A 19 -10.85 -7.29 -1.70
C VAL A 19 -10.09 -7.38 -3.04
N PRO A 20 -10.77 -7.33 -4.20
CA PRO A 20 -10.15 -7.66 -5.50
C PRO A 20 -8.90 -6.85 -5.85
N TYR A 21 -8.93 -5.52 -5.69
CA TYR A 21 -7.78 -4.66 -6.03
C TYR A 21 -6.57 -4.91 -5.12
N LEU A 22 -6.81 -5.26 -3.86
CA LEU A 22 -5.76 -5.54 -2.89
C LEU A 22 -5.18 -6.95 -3.09
N GLU A 23 -6.02 -7.91 -3.49
CA GLU A 23 -5.59 -9.24 -3.91
C GLU A 23 -4.66 -9.17 -5.13
N ASN A 24 -5.01 -8.39 -6.15
CA ASN A 24 -4.17 -8.19 -7.34
C ASN A 24 -2.83 -7.56 -6.98
N LEU A 25 -2.84 -6.48 -6.20
CA LEU A 25 -1.63 -5.84 -5.69
C LEU A 25 -0.73 -6.85 -4.93
N ALA A 26 -1.33 -7.63 -4.02
CA ALA A 26 -0.60 -8.61 -3.23
C ALA A 26 0.02 -9.72 -4.09
N LYS A 27 -0.70 -10.21 -5.11
CA LYS A 27 -0.19 -11.19 -6.07
C LYS A 27 1.01 -10.66 -6.85
N VAL A 28 0.93 -9.43 -7.39
CA VAL A 28 2.06 -8.81 -8.11
C VAL A 28 3.24 -8.58 -7.16
N ALA A 29 2.99 -8.16 -5.92
CA ALA A 29 4.04 -8.00 -4.91
C ALA A 29 4.77 -9.33 -4.60
N VAL A 30 4.03 -10.45 -4.50
CA VAL A 30 4.63 -11.80 -4.37
C VAL A 30 5.58 -12.08 -5.54
N VAL A 31 5.12 -11.86 -6.78
CA VAL A 31 5.94 -12.09 -7.98
C VAL A 31 7.22 -11.25 -7.95
N VAL A 32 7.13 -9.96 -7.62
CA VAL A 32 8.32 -9.09 -7.52
C VAL A 32 9.28 -9.58 -6.45
N ILE A 33 8.79 -9.93 -5.26
CA ILE A 33 9.62 -10.42 -4.15
C ILE A 33 10.34 -11.73 -4.53
N GLU A 34 9.66 -12.64 -5.23
CA GLU A 34 10.27 -13.87 -5.73
C GLU A 34 11.33 -13.64 -6.82
N LEU A 35 11.12 -12.65 -7.69
CA LEU A 35 12.12 -12.25 -8.68
C LEU A 35 13.34 -11.61 -8.00
N LEU A 36 13.12 -10.78 -6.99
CA LEU A 36 14.17 -10.18 -6.17
C LEU A 36 14.99 -11.26 -5.45
N ASP A 37 14.40 -12.33 -4.91
CA ASP A 37 15.13 -13.42 -4.24
C ASP A 37 16.10 -14.16 -5.18
N LYS A 38 15.84 -14.11 -6.49
CA LYS A 38 16.70 -14.70 -7.53
C LYS A 38 17.88 -13.80 -7.89
N VAL A 39 17.87 -12.52 -7.50
CA VAL A 39 18.96 -11.58 -7.75
C VAL A 39 20.18 -11.93 -6.89
N LYS A 40 21.31 -12.19 -7.53
CA LYS A 40 22.53 -12.64 -6.84
C LYS A 40 23.39 -11.50 -6.30
N THR A 41 23.26 -10.31 -6.86
CA THR A 41 24.05 -9.11 -6.51
C THR A 41 23.27 -8.20 -5.54
N ASN A 42 23.98 -7.31 -4.83
CA ASN A 42 23.35 -6.29 -3.96
C ASN A 42 22.31 -6.83 -2.96
N LYS A 43 22.53 -8.04 -2.42
CA LYS A 43 21.55 -8.79 -1.62
C LYS A 43 20.92 -7.99 -0.46
N HIS A 44 21.68 -7.09 0.16
CA HIS A 44 21.16 -6.19 1.20
C HIS A 44 20.05 -5.27 0.67
N ARG A 45 20.34 -4.52 -0.40
CA ARG A 45 19.38 -3.58 -1.01
C ARG A 45 18.16 -4.29 -1.59
N VAL A 46 18.38 -5.46 -2.19
CA VAL A 46 17.32 -6.32 -2.70
C VAL A 46 16.39 -6.78 -1.56
N LYS A 47 16.96 -7.19 -0.43
CA LYS A 47 16.20 -7.58 0.76
C LYS A 47 15.43 -6.40 1.35
N GLU A 48 16.07 -5.24 1.50
CA GLU A 48 15.42 -4.01 1.97
C GLU A 48 14.24 -3.62 1.07
N LEU A 49 14.41 -3.70 -0.25
CA LEU A 49 13.33 -3.43 -1.20
C LEU A 49 12.17 -4.42 -1.04
N ALA A 50 12.46 -5.71 -0.91
CA ALA A 50 11.43 -6.74 -0.70
C ALA A 50 10.65 -6.54 0.61
N GLU A 51 11.35 -6.21 1.69
CA GLU A 51 10.72 -5.88 2.99
C GLU A 51 9.91 -4.58 2.90
N SER A 52 10.44 -3.57 2.22
CA SER A 52 9.77 -2.28 1.99
C SER A 52 8.45 -2.44 1.23
N ILE A 53 8.42 -3.28 0.19
CA ILE A 53 7.20 -3.64 -0.55
C ILE A 53 6.19 -4.33 0.36
N ALA A 54 6.62 -5.38 1.06
CA ALA A 54 5.73 -6.16 1.92
C ALA A 54 5.14 -5.35 3.07
N ASN A 55 5.94 -4.49 3.70
CA ASN A 55 5.47 -3.58 4.74
C ASN A 55 4.39 -2.63 4.20
N THR A 56 4.56 -2.08 2.99
CA THR A 56 3.56 -1.20 2.40
C THR A 56 2.27 -1.92 2.09
N VAL A 57 2.31 -3.10 1.46
CA VAL A 57 1.10 -3.90 1.19
C VAL A 57 0.37 -4.25 2.50
N THR A 58 1.12 -4.57 3.56
CA THR A 58 0.54 -4.86 4.88
C THR A 58 -0.15 -3.64 5.51
N VAL A 59 0.46 -2.46 5.40
CA VAL A 59 -0.14 -1.20 5.88
C VAL A 59 -1.38 -0.85 5.07
N ILE A 60 -1.34 -0.94 3.74
CA ILE A 60 -2.52 -0.70 2.90
C ILE A 60 -3.66 -1.65 3.32
N ASN A 61 -3.36 -2.94 3.51
CA ASN A 61 -4.36 -3.91 3.96
C ASN A 61 -4.98 -3.55 5.31
N SER A 62 -4.20 -3.07 6.29
CA SER A 62 -4.76 -2.67 7.59
C SER A 62 -5.70 -1.46 7.47
N HIS A 63 -5.43 -0.54 6.53
CA HIS A 63 -6.28 0.60 6.25
C HIS A 63 -7.55 0.23 5.48
N VAL A 64 -7.44 -0.65 4.48
CA VAL A 64 -8.57 -1.18 3.70
C VAL A 64 -9.52 -2.00 4.58
N THR A 65 -8.98 -2.87 5.45
CA THR A 65 -9.80 -3.74 6.32
C THR A 65 -10.36 -3.00 7.54
N GLY A 66 -9.68 -1.95 8.02
CA GLY A 66 -10.05 -1.22 9.23
C GLY A 66 -11.08 -0.11 9.07
N ARG A 67 -11.52 0.26 7.84
CA ARG A 67 -12.44 1.38 7.62
C ARG A 67 -13.56 1.04 6.63
N LYS A 68 -14.83 1.34 6.99
CA LYS A 68 -16.01 1.16 6.12
C LYS A 68 -16.49 2.51 5.56
N GLY A 69 -16.83 2.55 4.27
CA GLY A 69 -17.45 3.69 3.58
C GLY A 69 -17.13 3.75 2.08
N GLU A 70 -18.14 3.94 1.22
CA GLU A 70 -18.06 3.83 -0.25
C GLU A 70 -17.03 4.78 -0.88
N GLN A 71 -16.98 6.05 -0.44
CA GLN A 71 -16.08 7.05 -1.02
C GLN A 71 -14.58 6.76 -0.78
N ARG A 72 -14.25 5.93 0.22
CA ARG A 72 -12.87 5.51 0.49
C ARG A 72 -12.47 4.26 -0.30
N THR A 73 -13.45 3.47 -0.75
CA THR A 73 -13.19 2.27 -1.55
C THR A 73 -12.59 2.62 -2.91
N GLU A 74 -13.09 3.66 -3.58
CA GLU A 74 -12.54 4.13 -4.86
C GLU A 74 -11.08 4.62 -4.70
N TYR A 75 -10.82 5.43 -3.68
CA TYR A 75 -9.47 5.91 -3.36
C TYR A 75 -8.46 4.78 -3.10
N PHE A 76 -8.82 3.79 -2.29
CA PHE A 76 -7.94 2.65 -2.04
C PHE A 76 -7.74 1.80 -3.30
N ALA A 77 -8.77 1.67 -4.14
CA ALA A 77 -8.65 0.99 -5.41
C ALA A 77 -7.64 1.70 -6.32
N ASP A 78 -7.72 3.02 -6.46
CA ASP A 78 -6.82 3.81 -7.31
C ASP A 78 -5.35 3.66 -6.90
N ILE A 79 -5.04 3.82 -5.61
CA ILE A 79 -3.65 3.64 -5.14
C ILE A 79 -3.18 2.20 -5.25
N CYS A 80 -4.04 1.22 -4.97
CA CYS A 80 -3.67 -0.18 -5.16
C CYS A 80 -3.36 -0.46 -6.64
N ASN A 81 -4.15 0.09 -7.56
CA ASN A 81 -3.94 -0.05 -8.99
C ASN A 81 -2.65 0.63 -9.47
N GLU A 82 -2.34 1.84 -8.99
CA GLU A 82 -1.08 2.53 -9.32
C GLU A 82 0.14 1.75 -8.80
N MET A 83 0.05 1.24 -7.56
CA MET A 83 1.10 0.41 -7.00
C MET A 83 1.23 -0.93 -7.73
N GLU A 84 0.11 -1.54 -8.14
CA GLU A 84 0.09 -2.76 -8.96
C GLU A 84 0.78 -2.53 -10.31
N ARG A 85 0.48 -1.42 -10.99
CA ARG A 85 1.12 -1.05 -12.28
C ARG A 85 2.62 -0.85 -12.11
N CYS A 86 3.04 -0.12 -11.07
CA CYS A 86 4.45 0.08 -10.76
C CYS A 86 5.16 -1.25 -10.51
N LEU A 87 4.60 -2.11 -9.65
CA LEU A 87 5.19 -3.42 -9.34
C LEU A 87 5.18 -4.36 -10.56
N SER A 88 4.17 -4.28 -11.42
CA SER A 88 4.11 -5.06 -12.66
C SER A 88 5.22 -4.67 -13.63
N SER A 89 5.46 -3.36 -13.79
CA SER A 89 6.58 -2.83 -14.59
C SER A 89 7.94 -3.28 -14.04
N ILE A 90 8.10 -3.24 -12.72
CA ILE A 90 9.30 -3.75 -12.03
C ILE A 90 9.47 -5.27 -12.28
N ALA A 91 8.40 -6.06 -12.17
CA ALA A 91 8.44 -7.50 -12.40
C ALA A 91 8.86 -7.81 -13.85
N GLU A 92 8.30 -7.10 -14.83
CA GLU A 92 8.66 -7.25 -16.23
C GLU A 92 10.14 -6.95 -16.47
N HIS A 93 10.63 -5.82 -15.96
CA HIS A 93 12.03 -5.44 -16.11
C HIS A 93 12.97 -6.44 -15.41
N LEU A 94 12.66 -6.86 -14.17
CA LEU A 94 13.43 -7.89 -13.46
C LEU A 94 13.46 -9.23 -14.22
N ASN A 95 12.35 -9.64 -14.81
CA ASN A 95 12.27 -10.89 -15.56
C ASN A 95 13.11 -10.83 -16.85
N ASN A 96 13.07 -9.68 -17.54
CA ASN A 96 13.89 -9.42 -18.72
C ASN A 96 15.39 -9.44 -18.38
N GLU A 97 15.80 -8.76 -17.31
CA GLU A 97 17.19 -8.76 -16.84
C GLU A 97 17.64 -10.15 -16.37
N THR A 98 16.80 -10.89 -15.65
CA THR A 98 17.11 -12.27 -15.23
C THR A 98 17.28 -13.21 -16.43
N ARG A 99 16.53 -12.99 -17.52
CA ARG A 99 16.68 -13.76 -18.76
C ARG A 99 17.96 -13.42 -19.50
N LYS A 100 18.35 -12.14 -19.55
CA LYS A 100 19.61 -11.68 -20.17
C LYS A 100 20.85 -12.21 -19.44
N GLN A 101 20.82 -12.26 -18.11
CA GLN A 101 21.90 -12.80 -17.27
C GLN A 101 22.12 -14.32 -17.42
N ARG A 102 21.17 -15.07 -17.98
CA ARG A 102 21.41 -16.48 -18.38
C ARG A 102 22.27 -16.59 -19.64
N GLY A 103 22.51 -15.49 -20.35
CA GLY A 103 23.46 -15.35 -21.45
C GLY A 103 24.84 -14.86 -21.00
N LEU A 104 25.81 -14.87 -21.93
CA LEU A 104 27.26 -14.67 -21.69
C LEU A 104 27.70 -13.24 -21.31
N ARG A 105 26.80 -12.34 -20.90
CA ARG A 105 27.06 -10.88 -20.77
C ARG A 105 26.99 -10.35 -19.32
N GLY A 106 27.50 -11.09 -18.35
CA GLY A 106 27.15 -10.91 -16.92
C GLY A 106 27.82 -9.77 -16.11
N LEU A 107 28.81 -9.02 -16.62
CA LEU A 107 29.56 -8.06 -15.77
C LEU A 107 29.09 -6.60 -15.88
N LEU A 108 28.79 -6.10 -17.09
CA LEU A 108 28.25 -4.73 -17.29
C LEU A 108 26.84 -4.60 -16.73
N GLU A 109 26.03 -5.67 -16.80
CA GLU A 109 24.65 -5.74 -16.29
C GLU A 109 24.53 -5.61 -14.76
N ALA A 110 25.60 -5.85 -14.00
CA ALA A 110 25.55 -5.75 -12.54
C ALA A 110 25.42 -4.30 -12.04
N ASN A 111 25.99 -3.34 -12.79
CA ASN A 111 25.84 -1.91 -12.49
C ASN A 111 24.46 -1.40 -12.93
N ASP A 112 23.98 -1.83 -14.10
CA ASP A 112 22.64 -1.48 -14.60
C ASP A 112 21.55 -1.99 -13.64
N LEU A 113 21.69 -3.22 -13.14
CA LEU A 113 20.75 -3.78 -12.16
C LEU A 113 20.81 -3.05 -10.82
N ARG A 114 21.99 -2.57 -10.40
CA ARG A 114 22.14 -1.77 -9.18
C ARG A 114 21.40 -0.43 -9.31
N GLU A 115 21.53 0.25 -10.44
CA GLU A 115 20.82 1.50 -10.71
C GLU A 115 19.32 1.27 -10.83
N ALA A 116 18.89 0.18 -11.46
CA ALA A 116 17.49 -0.22 -11.53
C ALA A 116 16.89 -0.45 -10.13
N ILE A 117 17.58 -1.16 -9.24
CA ILE A 117 17.12 -1.38 -7.85
C ILE A 117 16.91 -0.04 -7.12
N GLU A 118 17.81 0.93 -7.26
CA GLU A 118 17.62 2.25 -6.66
C GLU A 118 16.46 3.02 -7.30
N SER A 119 16.28 2.90 -8.61
CA SER A 119 15.12 3.49 -9.30
C SER A 119 13.81 2.91 -8.78
N TYR A 120 13.72 1.59 -8.61
CA TYR A 120 12.54 0.93 -8.04
C TYR A 120 12.25 1.39 -6.63
N ARG A 121 13.30 1.52 -5.81
CA ARG A 121 13.17 2.02 -4.43
C ARG A 121 12.55 3.41 -4.42
N ARG A 122 13.02 4.32 -5.28
CA ARG A 122 12.45 5.68 -5.40
C ARG A 122 10.99 5.67 -5.84
N GLN A 123 10.66 4.92 -6.89
CA GLN A 123 9.28 4.81 -7.38
C GLN A 123 8.32 4.32 -6.28
N ILE A 124 8.76 3.34 -5.48
CA ILE A 124 7.99 2.83 -4.35
C ILE A 124 7.92 3.87 -3.21
N GLU A 125 8.99 4.61 -2.94
CA GLU A 125 9.02 5.69 -1.93
C GLU A 125 8.08 6.84 -2.29
N ASP A 126 8.00 7.22 -3.57
CA ASP A 126 7.09 8.26 -4.06
C ASP A 126 5.62 7.82 -3.87
N LEU A 127 5.28 6.59 -4.27
CA LEU A 127 3.94 6.02 -4.05
C LEU A 127 3.57 5.92 -2.56
N LYS A 128 4.52 5.58 -1.69
CA LYS A 128 4.30 5.60 -0.24
C LYS A 128 4.00 7.01 0.26
N MET A 129 4.68 8.02 -0.27
CA MET A 129 4.47 9.41 0.12
C MET A 129 3.07 9.87 -0.29
N ASP A 130 2.65 9.58 -1.52
CA ASP A 130 1.30 9.90 -2.01
C ASP A 130 0.23 9.24 -1.12
N PHE A 131 0.41 7.95 -0.80
CA PHE A 131 -0.47 7.25 0.14
C PHE A 131 -0.53 7.93 1.51
N LEU A 132 0.62 8.29 2.10
CA LEU A 132 0.69 8.95 3.41
C LEU A 132 0.03 10.33 3.40
N ILE A 133 0.23 11.13 2.36
CA ILE A 133 -0.40 12.46 2.20
C ILE A 133 -1.92 12.32 2.24
N HIS A 134 -2.46 11.38 1.49
CA HIS A 134 -3.89 11.15 1.41
C HIS A 134 -4.48 10.62 2.72
N ILE A 135 -3.87 9.59 3.34
CA ILE A 135 -4.33 9.06 4.64
C ILE A 135 -4.27 10.12 5.74
N THR A 136 -3.23 10.96 5.73
CA THR A 136 -3.09 12.05 6.70
C THR A 136 -4.16 13.12 6.48
N SER A 137 -4.40 13.50 5.22
CA SER A 137 -5.46 14.44 4.86
C SER A 137 -6.84 13.94 5.31
N ASP A 138 -7.15 12.67 5.06
CA ASP A 138 -8.38 12.03 5.52
C ASP A 138 -8.51 12.05 7.05
N CYS A 139 -7.43 11.75 7.78
CA CYS A 139 -7.44 11.80 9.23
C CYS A 139 -7.71 13.22 9.76
N LEU A 140 -7.11 14.24 9.14
CA LEU A 140 -7.31 15.64 9.51
C LEU A 140 -8.74 16.11 9.23
N LEU A 141 -9.32 15.72 8.08
CA LEU A 141 -10.73 16.02 7.78
C LEU A 141 -11.67 15.40 8.80
N MET A 142 -11.44 14.13 9.19
CA MET A 142 -12.23 13.49 10.25
C MET A 142 -12.11 14.19 11.60
N GLN A 143 -10.90 14.65 11.96
CA GLN A 143 -10.69 15.42 13.20
C GLN A 143 -11.44 16.76 13.16
N ASN A 144 -11.39 17.46 12.03
CA ASN A 144 -12.09 18.73 11.85
C ASN A 144 -13.61 18.55 11.94
N ASP A 145 -14.17 17.49 11.34
CA ASP A 145 -15.59 17.16 11.45
C ASP A 145 -16.02 16.93 12.91
N LEU A 146 -15.22 16.18 13.68
CA LEU A 146 -15.47 15.94 15.12
C LEU A 146 -15.42 17.24 15.94
N VAL A 147 -14.48 18.13 15.62
CA VAL A 147 -14.36 19.43 16.30
C VAL A 147 -15.55 20.32 15.96
N ALA A 148 -15.94 20.39 14.68
CA ALA A 148 -17.09 21.16 14.23
C ALA A 148 -18.38 20.68 14.90
N GLU A 149 -18.59 19.36 15.01
CA GLU A 149 -19.75 18.80 15.70
C GLU A 149 -19.72 19.12 17.20
N ARG A 150 -18.57 19.00 17.87
CA ARG A 150 -18.45 19.35 19.29
C ARG A 150 -18.76 20.84 19.54
N VAL A 151 -18.28 21.71 18.67
CA VAL A 151 -18.59 23.15 18.73
C VAL A 151 -20.09 23.37 18.50
N PHE A 152 -20.69 22.73 17.50
CA PHE A 152 -22.11 22.83 17.21
C PHE A 152 -22.98 22.37 18.39
N LEU A 153 -22.65 21.24 19.00
CA LEU A 153 -23.35 20.73 20.19
C LEU A 153 -23.23 21.67 21.39
N TYR A 154 -22.06 22.28 21.58
CA TYR A 154 -21.86 23.28 22.64
C TYR A 154 -22.74 24.52 22.41
N PHE A 155 -22.80 25.03 21.18
CA PHE A 155 -23.69 26.14 20.83
C PHE A 155 -25.18 25.78 20.97
N ALA A 156 -25.59 24.60 20.51
CA ALA A 156 -26.97 24.13 20.63
C ALA A 156 -27.41 24.00 22.10
N HIS A 157 -26.53 23.48 22.96
CA HIS A 157 -26.79 23.42 24.41
C HIS A 157 -26.94 24.82 25.03
N LEU A 158 -26.08 25.78 24.67
CA LEU A 158 -26.20 27.17 25.15
C LEU A 158 -27.51 27.85 24.72
N GLN A 159 -28.08 27.44 23.57
CA GLN A 159 -29.34 27.95 23.06
C GLN A 159 -30.57 27.17 23.55
N GLY A 160 -30.38 26.13 24.38
CA GLY A 160 -31.48 25.29 24.89
C GLY A 160 -32.07 24.31 23.86
N LEU A 161 -31.36 24.05 22.76
CA LEU A 161 -31.78 23.12 21.71
C LEU A 161 -31.26 21.71 22.04
N HIS A 162 -32.16 20.76 22.27
CA HIS A 162 -31.80 19.38 22.63
C HIS A 162 -31.60 18.52 21.38
N TRP A 163 -30.35 18.16 21.04
CA TRP A 163 -30.02 17.28 19.92
C TRP A 163 -29.57 15.89 20.38
N THR A 164 -30.20 14.83 19.88
CA THR A 164 -29.81 13.44 20.19
C THR A 164 -28.82 12.89 19.16
N HIS A 165 -27.59 12.69 19.63
CA HIS A 165 -26.34 12.19 19.01
C HIS A 165 -26.41 11.00 18.00
N ARG A 166 -27.55 10.35 17.78
CA ARG A 166 -27.55 8.92 17.38
C ARG A 166 -27.72 8.63 15.88
N SER A 167 -28.15 9.57 15.05
CA SER A 167 -28.52 9.24 13.65
C SER A 167 -27.50 9.62 12.58
N HIS A 168 -26.68 10.66 12.78
CA HIS A 168 -25.87 11.22 11.67
C HIS A 168 -24.49 10.54 11.53
N TYR A 169 -23.85 10.16 12.64
CA TYR A 169 -22.45 9.71 12.62
C TYR A 169 -22.25 8.25 12.15
N SER A 170 -23.08 7.30 12.63
CA SER A 170 -23.01 5.90 12.15
C SER A 170 -23.33 5.78 10.66
N SER A 171 -24.19 6.65 10.13
CA SER A 171 -24.55 6.65 8.70
C SER A 171 -23.44 7.21 7.82
N LYS A 172 -22.68 8.22 8.30
CA LYS A 172 -21.68 8.94 7.49
C LYS A 172 -20.30 8.25 7.45
N TYR A 173 -19.90 7.55 8.52
CA TYR A 173 -18.55 6.94 8.61
C TYR A 173 -18.55 5.42 8.83
N GLY A 174 -19.70 4.75 8.68
CA GLY A 174 -19.76 3.29 8.67
C GLY A 174 -19.32 2.60 9.96
N ILE A 175 -19.32 3.31 11.09
CA ILE A 175 -18.98 2.74 12.40
C ILE A 175 -20.23 2.03 12.94
N GLN A 176 -20.26 0.70 12.85
CA GLN A 176 -21.22 -0.14 13.57
C GLN A 176 -20.61 -0.61 14.90
N LYS A 177 -21.50 -0.72 15.91
CA LYS A 177 -21.23 -1.05 17.31
C LYS A 177 -20.43 -2.33 17.52
#